data_AF-A0A7V9JRY6-F1
#
_entry.id   AF-A0A7V9JRY6-F1
#
_cell.length_a   1.000
_cell.length_b   1.000
_cell.length_c   1.000
_cell.angle_alpha   90.00
_cell.angle_beta   90.00
_cell.angle_gamma   90.00
#
_symmetry.space_group_name_H-M   'P 1'
#
loop_
_entity.id
_entity.type
_entity.pdbx_description
1 polymer ?
#
loop_
_entity_poly.entity_id
_entity_poly.type
_entity_poly.pdbx_seq_one_letter_code
_entity_poly.pdbx_strand_id
1 'polypeptide(L)' 'MSTDHDEDPAARSPASPQTPVRIPGLASAYVMIGAVLVGLIGGMLIDRAAGTQPLWTVILSVIFIGAGVYTVYREGTKK' A
#
# COMPACT_ATOMS: atom_id res chain seq x y z
N MET A 1 -57.08 -10.85 25.84
CA MET A 1 -56.54 -11.73 24.79
C MET A 1 -55.56 -10.88 24.01
N SER A 2 -54.28 -10.96 24.40
CA SER A 2 -53.17 -10.21 23.81
C SER A 2 -52.86 -10.76 22.44
N THR A 3 -52.62 -9.89 21.47
CA THR A 3 -51.72 -10.20 20.36
C THR A 3 -50.79 -9.02 20.24
N ASP A 4 -49.63 -9.20 20.88
CA ASP A 4 -48.42 -8.47 20.62
C ASP A 4 -48.20 -8.39 19.11
N HIS A 5 -48.10 -7.18 18.58
CA HIS A 5 -47.54 -6.95 17.26
C HIS A 5 -46.02 -7.07 17.41
N ASP A 6 -45.53 -8.30 17.31
CA ASP A 6 -44.13 -8.59 17.06
C ASP A 6 -43.75 -7.96 15.72
N GLU A 7 -43.21 -6.75 15.76
CA GLU A 7 -42.52 -6.16 14.62
C GLU A 7 -41.32 -7.05 14.30
N ASP A 8 -41.47 -7.84 13.24
CA ASP A 8 -40.47 -8.76 12.72
C ASP A 8 -39.11 -8.03 12.53
N PRO A 9 -38.10 -8.31 13.36
CA PRO A 9 -36.79 -7.69 13.23
C PRO A 9 -36.03 -8.15 11.97
N ALA A 10 -36.59 -9.09 11.19
CA ALA A 10 -35.99 -9.61 9.96
C ALA A 10 -36.08 -8.66 8.76
N ALA A 11 -36.80 -7.53 8.87
CA ALA A 11 -36.87 -6.52 7.80
C ALA A 11 -35.61 -5.62 7.70
N ARG A 12 -34.56 -5.85 8.49
CA ARG A 12 -33.26 -5.22 8.26
C ARG A 12 -32.63 -5.81 7.00
N SER A 13 -32.89 -5.17 5.86
CA SER A 13 -32.16 -5.39 4.61
C SER A 13 -30.67 -5.58 4.93
N PRO A 14 -30.05 -6.71 4.52
CA PRO A 14 -28.64 -6.93 4.78
C PRO A 14 -27.88 -5.78 4.14
N ALA A 15 -27.12 -5.06 4.96
CA ALA A 15 -26.21 -4.01 4.49
C ALA A 15 -25.45 -4.56 3.29
N SER A 16 -25.68 -3.97 2.12
CA SER A 16 -25.06 -4.41 0.89
C SER A 16 -23.54 -4.48 1.14
N PRO A 17 -22.87 -5.60 0.83
CA PRO A 17 -21.43 -5.70 1.02
C PRO A 17 -20.79 -4.54 0.29
N GLN A 18 -20.21 -3.58 1.04
CA GLN A 18 -19.47 -2.49 0.45
C GLN A 18 -18.28 -3.13 -0.25
N THR A 19 -18.41 -3.32 -1.56
CA THR A 19 -17.37 -3.95 -2.36
C THR A 19 -16.20 -2.97 -2.33
N PRO A 20 -15.05 -3.34 -1.75
CA PRO A 20 -13.92 -2.44 -1.68
C PRO A 20 -13.57 -2.01 -3.09
N VAL A 21 -13.68 -0.71 -3.38
CA VAL A 21 -13.30 -0.16 -4.68
C VAL A 21 -11.78 -0.29 -4.79
N ARG A 22 -11.32 -1.41 -5.33
CA ARG A 22 -9.91 -1.61 -5.67
C ARG A 22 -9.68 -0.88 -6.98
N ILE A 23 -9.17 0.35 -6.89
CA ILE A 23 -8.70 1.07 -8.07
C ILE A 23 -7.39 0.40 -8.51
N PRO A 24 -7.38 -0.31 -9.65
CA PRO A 24 -6.15 -0.93 -10.14
C PRO A 24 -5.12 0.16 -10.43
N GLY A 25 -3.90 -0.01 -9.90
CA GLY A 25 -2.80 0.92 -10.08
C GLY A 25 -2.58 1.95 -8.97
N LEU A 26 -3.58 2.20 -8.10
CA LEU A 26 -3.39 3.14 -6.98
C LEU A 26 -2.43 2.56 -5.93
N ALA A 27 -2.59 1.28 -5.60
CA ALA A 27 -1.72 0.58 -4.66
C ALA A 27 -0.26 0.53 -5.16
N SER A 28 -0.05 0.31 -6.46
CA SER A 28 1.29 0.19 -7.05
C SER A 28 2.04 1.52 -7.10
N ALA A 29 1.32 2.65 -7.26
CA ALA A 29 1.90 3.99 -7.14
C ALA A 29 2.44 4.25 -5.72
N TYR A 30 1.69 3.88 -4.68
CA TYR A 30 2.15 4.01 -3.29
C TYR A 30 3.36 3.13 -2.99
N VAL A 31 3.42 1.93 -3.55
CA VAL A 31 4.59 1.04 -3.42
C VAL A 31 5.83 1.71 -4.02
N MET A 32 5.72 2.34 -5.19
CA MET A 32 6.85 3.00 -5.83
C MET A 32 7.34 4.22 -5.03
N ILE A 33 6.42 5.05 -4.54
CA ILE A 33 6.74 6.19 -3.68
C ILE A 33 7.41 5.72 -2.39
N GLY A 34 6.85 4.67 -1.75
CA GLY A 34 7.41 4.08 -0.55
C GLY A 34 8.82 3.56 -0.76
N ALA A 35 9.07 2.84 -1.85
CA ALA A 35 10.40 2.32 -2.17
C ALA A 35 11.43 3.46 -2.33
N VAL A 36 11.10 4.51 -3.09
CA VAL A 36 11.98 5.67 -3.29
C VAL A 36 12.30 6.36 -1.96
N LEU A 37 11.29 6.60 -1.13
CA LEU A 37 11.48 7.25 0.17
C LEU A 37 12.36 6.41 1.11
N VAL A 38 12.17 5.09 1.14
CA VAL A 38 13.00 4.19 1.94
C VAL A 38 14.45 4.20 1.46
N GLY A 39 14.69 4.17 0.14
CA GLY A 39 16.05 4.23 -0.41
C GLY A 39 16.77 5.54 -0.08
N LEU A 40 16.07 6.67 -0.23
CA LEU A 40 16.63 8.00 0.04
C LEU A 40 16.85 8.24 1.53
N ILE A 41 15.81 8.08 2.35
CA ILE A 41 15.89 8.37 3.79
C ILE A 41 16.82 7.37 4.48
N GLY A 42 16.72 6.09 4.13
CA GLY A 42 17.56 5.04 4.69
C GLY A 42 19.03 5.28 4.36
N GLY A 43 19.34 5.57 3.10
CA GLY A 43 20.72 5.85 2.70
C GLY A 43 21.26 7.15 3.28
N MET A 44 20.45 8.20 3.37
CA MET A 44 20.85 9.45 4.03
C MET A 44 21.15 9.25 5.51
N LEU A 45 20.34 8.44 6.23
CA LEU A 45 20.60 8.12 7.63
C LEU A 45 21.91 7.37 7.79
N ILE A 46 22.18 6.38 6.93
CA ILE A 46 23.40 5.59 6.97
C ILE A 46 24.62 6.46 6.65
N ASP A 47 24.55 7.26 5.58
CA ASP A 47 25.66 8.15 5.20
C ASP A 47 25.97 9.16 6.32
N ARG A 48 24.92 9.70 6.96
CA ARG A 48 25.08 10.64 8.07
C ARG A 48 25.61 9.98 9.35
N ALA A 49 25.23 8.73 9.62
CA ALA A 49 25.73 7.98 10.77
C ALA A 49 27.17 7.49 10.58
N ALA A 50 27.54 7.13 9.35
CA ALA A 50 28.87 6.64 9.00
C ALA A 50 29.87 7.76 8.66
N GLY A 51 29.40 9.01 8.50
CA GLY A 51 30.23 10.14 8.06
C GLY A 51 30.75 9.97 6.63
N THR A 52 30.08 9.14 5.82
CA THR A 52 30.48 8.88 4.44
C THR A 52 29.92 9.95 3.50
N GLN A 53 30.55 10.07 2.33
CA GLN A 53 29.93 10.72 1.17
C GLN A 53 28.59 10.02 0.84
N PRO A 54 27.68 10.61 0.04
CA PRO A 54 26.32 10.09 -0.21
C PRO A 54 26.28 8.78 -1.04
N LEU A 55 27.15 7.83 -0.74
CA LEU A 55 27.36 6.57 -1.41
C LEU A 55 26.23 5.59 -1.08
N TRP A 56 25.86 5.47 0.19
CA TRP A 56 24.77 4.57 0.60
C TRP A 56 23.42 5.08 0.10
N THR A 57 23.22 6.39 0.08
CA THR A 57 22.06 7.04 -0.55
C THR A 57 21.93 6.65 -2.01
N VAL A 58 23.02 6.73 -2.78
CA VAL A 58 22.98 6.34 -4.21
C VAL A 58 22.72 4.85 -4.37
N ILE A 59 23.45 3.99 -3.66
CA ILE A 59 23.30 2.53 -3.75
C ILE A 59 21.87 2.10 -3.39
N LEU A 60 21.36 2.55 -2.25
CA LEU A 60 20.02 2.18 -1.79
C LEU A 60 18.93 2.78 -2.68
N SER A 61 19.11 3.99 -3.20
CA SER A 61 18.15 4.56 -4.15
C SER A 61 18.03 3.71 -5.40
N VAL A 62 19.14 3.27 -6.00
CA VAL A 62 19.12 2.40 -7.19
C VAL A 62 18.44 1.07 -6.89
N ILE A 63 18.77 0.44 -5.77
CA ILE A 63 18.19 -0.84 -5.36
C ILE A 63 16.68 -0.72 -5.16
N PHE A 64 16.23 0.28 -4.40
CA PHE A 64 14.81 0.44 -4.08
C PHE A 64 13.98 0.94 -5.28
N ILE A 65 14.54 1.78 -6.16
CA ILE A 65 13.89 2.12 -7.43
C ILE A 65 13.71 0.85 -8.27
N GLY A 66 14.76 0.03 -8.41
CA GLY A 66 14.69 -1.24 -9.13
C GLY A 66 13.65 -2.19 -8.54
N ALA A 67 13.61 -2.32 -7.20
CA ALA A 67 12.63 -3.14 -6.50
C ALA A 67 11.19 -2.62 -6.68
N GLY A 68 10.99 -1.30 -6.63
CA GLY A 68 9.70 -0.65 -6.88
C GLY A 68 9.20 -0.93 -8.30
N VAL A 69 10.04 -0.69 -9.31
CA VAL A 69 9.72 -0.95 -10.72
C VAL A 69 9.41 -2.43 -10.95
N TYR A 70 10.21 -3.34 -10.40
CA TYR A 70 9.96 -4.78 -10.49
C TYR A 70 8.62 -5.16 -9.86
N THR A 71 8.28 -4.59 -8.71
CA THR A 71 7.01 -4.88 -8.02
C THR A 71 5.82 -4.42 -8.85
N VAL A 72 5.86 -3.19 -9.37
CA VAL A 72 4.81 -2.64 -10.26
C VAL A 72 4.67 -3.49 -11.53
N TYR A 73 5.79 -3.85 -12.17
CA TYR A 73 5.79 -4.70 -13.36
C TYR A 73 5.23 -6.10 -13.06
N ARG A 74 5.61 -6.70 -11.92
CA ARG A 74 5.15 -8.02 -11.50
C ARG A 74 3.65 -8.01 -11.18
N GLU A 75 3.14 -6.96 -10.55
CA GLU A 75 1.71 -6.79 -10.29
C GLU A 75 0.93 -6.57 -11.59
N GLY A 76 1.47 -5.79 -12.53
CA GLY A 76 0.85 -5.56 -13.84
C GLY A 76 0.87 -6.78 -14.78
N THR A 77 1.82 -7.71 -14.60
CA THR A 77 1.96 -8.91 -15.45
C THR A 77 1.34 -10.18 -14.86
N LYS A 78 0.99 -10.19 -13.57
CA LYS A 78 0.12 -11.22 -13.00
C LYS A 78 -1.30 -11.03 -13.54
N LYS A 79 -1.55 -11.53 -14.74
CA LYS A 79 -2.88 -11.84 -15.27
C LYS A 79 -3.33 -13.22 -14.79
#